data_AF-A0A7Y8J9Q8-F1
#
_entry.id   AF-A0A7Y8J9Q8-F1
#
_cell.length_a   1.000
_cell.length_b   1.000
_cell.length_c   1.000
_cell.angle_alpha   90.00
_cell.angle_beta   90.00
_cell.angle_gamma   90.00
#
_symmetry.space_group_name_H-M   'P 1'
#
loop_
_entity.id
_entity.type
_entity.pdbx_description
1 polymer ?
#
loop_
_entity_poly.entity_id
_entity_poly.type
_entity_poly.pdbx_seq_one_letter_code
_entity_poly.pdbx_strand_id
1 'polypeptide(L)'
;MKKFFTKYSVPVLLGLLIFASDFLNTSLFNFGERNFAVWFVLSILCFACGWYINRSLGWQTGGKVVFAVIVAVTLISIAIIIFFNEYFGTFELLSENLILFSLRNITLGAMGIFGMAIHEIVSGEKEALILREKVKVLEATAADSKKEAELLIKEAQIKAEKIVNDAEAAAKNIILKKERIDQELKEFIHAERELIKRYEDLK
;
A
#
# COMPACT_ATOMS: atom_id res chain seq x y z
N MET A 1 -4.03 13.48 26.79
CA MET A 1 -3.61 12.54 27.86
C MET A 1 -3.96 11.08 27.60
N LYS A 2 -5.24 10.68 27.41
CA LYS A 2 -5.64 9.26 27.27
C LYS A 2 -4.87 8.46 26.20
N LYS A 3 -4.61 9.04 25.02
CA LYS A 3 -3.86 8.39 23.91
C LYS A 3 -2.36 8.26 24.17
N PHE A 4 -1.79 9.09 25.05
CA PHE A 4 -0.36 9.02 25.39
C PHE A 4 -0.14 7.88 26.38
N PHE A 5 -0.95 7.80 27.44
CA PHE A 5 -0.91 6.70 28.41
C PHE A 5 -1.14 5.33 27.78
N THR A 6 -2.05 5.20 26.81
CA THR A 6 -2.27 3.91 26.11
C THR A 6 -1.14 3.54 25.14
N LYS A 7 -0.41 4.51 24.59
CA LYS A 7 0.71 4.24 23.68
C LYS A 7 2.01 3.90 24.42
N TYR A 8 2.22 4.45 25.61
CA TYR A 8 3.44 4.23 26.39
C TYR A 8 3.28 3.22 27.54
N SER A 9 2.07 2.73 27.82
CA SER A 9 1.85 1.69 28.83
C SER A 9 2.55 0.38 28.49
N VAL A 10 2.58 0.00 27.22
CA VAL A 10 3.15 -1.29 26.77
C VAL A 10 4.69 -1.28 26.81
N PRO A 11 5.39 -0.21 26.38
CA PRO A 11 6.82 -0.05 26.67
C PRO A 11 7.18 -0.09 28.15
N VAL A 12 6.36 0.52 29.02
CA VAL A 12 6.56 0.47 30.48
C VAL A 12 6.36 -0.95 31.01
N LEU A 13 5.34 -1.66 30.53
CA LEU A 13 5.11 -3.07 30.88
C LEU A 13 6.27 -3.95 30.43
N LEU A 14 6.81 -3.74 29.22
CA LEU A 14 8.00 -4.44 28.73
C LEU A 14 9.18 -4.23 29.68
N GLY A 15 9.43 -2.98 30.09
CA GLY A 15 10.51 -2.69 31.03
C GLY A 15 10.31 -3.37 32.40
N LEU A 16 9.07 -3.39 32.90
CA LEU A 16 8.72 -4.05 34.15
C LEU A 16 8.90 -5.57 34.06
N LEU A 17 8.57 -6.19 32.93
CA LEU A 17 8.77 -7.64 32.70
C LEU A 17 10.26 -8.02 32.62
N ILE A 18 11.07 -7.20 31.95
CA ILE A 18 12.53 -7.40 31.89
C ILE A 18 13.10 -7.28 33.31
N PHE A 19 12.76 -6.20 34.02
CA PHE A 19 13.23 -5.97 35.38
C PHE A 19 12.78 -7.07 36.36
N ALA A 20 11.53 -7.52 36.28
CA ALA A 20 11.03 -8.63 37.10
C ALA A 20 11.79 -9.94 36.86
N SER A 21 12.41 -10.10 35.69
CA SER A 21 13.22 -11.28 35.38
C SER A 21 14.47 -11.39 36.26
N ASP A 22 15.03 -10.27 36.71
CA ASP A 22 16.23 -10.27 37.55
C ASP A 22 15.99 -10.91 38.92
N PHE A 23 14.74 -10.91 39.40
CA PHE A 23 14.40 -11.51 40.69
C PHE A 23 14.30 -13.04 40.67
N LEU A 24 14.25 -13.66 39.49
CA LEU A 24 14.05 -15.10 39.34
C LEU A 24 15.24 -15.96 39.78
N ASN A 25 16.43 -15.38 39.92
CA ASN A 25 17.62 -16.08 40.42
C ASN A 25 18.08 -15.61 41.81
N THR A 26 17.26 -14.81 42.50
CA THR A 26 17.59 -14.36 43.86
C THR A 26 17.45 -15.49 44.86
N SER A 27 18.18 -15.42 45.97
CA SER A 27 18.05 -16.36 47.10
C SER A 27 16.63 -16.45 47.67
N LEU A 28 15.82 -15.41 47.45
CA LEU A 28 14.40 -15.32 47.82
C LEU A 28 13.47 -16.15 46.89
N PHE A 29 13.87 -16.42 45.65
CA PHE A 29 13.07 -17.09 44.62
C PHE A 29 13.90 -18.16 43.89
N ASN A 30 14.42 -19.15 44.62
CA ASN A 30 15.23 -20.21 44.01
C ASN A 30 14.33 -21.30 43.40
N PHE A 31 13.84 -21.07 42.17
CA PHE A 31 12.85 -21.96 41.52
C PHE A 31 13.42 -23.26 40.90
N GLY A 32 14.70 -23.58 41.10
CA GLY A 32 15.31 -24.84 40.62
C GLY A 32 14.98 -25.12 39.15
N GLU A 33 14.37 -26.27 38.86
CA GLU A 33 13.98 -26.71 37.51
C GLU A 33 12.92 -25.83 36.82
N ARG A 34 12.13 -25.04 37.57
CA ARG A 34 11.06 -24.19 37.01
C ARG A 34 11.55 -22.84 36.50
N ASN A 35 12.81 -22.47 36.76
CA ASN A 35 13.40 -21.21 36.31
C ASN A 35 13.33 -21.04 34.79
N PHE A 36 13.58 -22.11 34.04
CA PHE A 36 13.50 -22.09 32.59
C PHE A 36 12.08 -21.79 32.09
N ALA A 37 11.06 -22.43 32.68
CA ALA A 37 9.67 -22.24 32.28
C ALA A 37 9.20 -20.79 32.52
N VAL A 38 9.53 -20.21 33.67
CA VAL A 38 9.16 -18.82 33.98
C VAL A 38 9.89 -17.84 33.07
N TRP A 39 11.18 -18.06 32.81
CA TRP A 39 11.94 -17.25 31.87
C TRP A 39 11.40 -17.35 30.42
N PHE A 40 10.97 -18.54 30.01
CA PHE A 40 10.36 -18.75 28.70
C PHE A 40 9.01 -18.04 28.56
N VAL A 41 8.15 -18.11 29.57
CA VAL A 41 6.88 -17.36 29.59
C VAL A 41 7.13 -15.86 29.53
N LEU A 42 8.11 -15.34 30.29
CA LEU A 42 8.51 -13.93 30.20
C LEU A 42 9.01 -13.56 28.79
N SER A 43 9.77 -14.45 28.14
CA SER A 43 10.25 -14.24 26.77
C SER A 43 9.10 -14.10 25.77
N ILE A 44 8.06 -14.94 25.88
CA ILE A 44 6.85 -14.85 25.06
C ILE A 44 6.07 -13.56 25.34
N LEU A 45 5.97 -13.16 26.62
CA LEU A 45 5.29 -11.91 26.98
C LEU A 45 6.05 -10.67 26.48
N CYS A 46 7.38 -10.67 26.56
CA CYS A 46 8.23 -9.63 25.97
C CYS A 46 8.06 -9.56 24.45
N PHE A 47 8.00 -10.72 23.78
CA PHE A 47 7.70 -10.81 22.36
C PHE A 47 6.33 -10.19 22.02
N ALA A 48 5.28 -10.55 22.76
CA ALA A 48 3.93 -10.00 22.56
C ALA A 48 3.87 -8.49 22.81
N CYS A 49 4.60 -7.99 23.82
CA CYS A 49 4.74 -6.56 24.07
C CYS A 49 5.43 -5.86 22.89
N GLY A 50 6.52 -6.43 22.38
CA GLY A 50 7.20 -5.95 21.18
C GLY A 50 6.28 -5.87 19.96
N TRP A 51 5.54 -6.94 19.69
CA TRP A 51 4.54 -6.98 18.62
C TRP A 51 3.53 -5.84 18.71
N TYR A 52 3.00 -5.59 19.91
CA TYR A 52 2.01 -4.53 20.12
C TYR A 52 2.61 -3.12 20.06
N ILE A 53 3.86 -2.95 20.48
CA ILE A 53 4.60 -1.69 20.33
C ILE A 53 4.75 -1.36 18.85
N ASN A 54 5.11 -2.32 18.00
CA ASN A 54 5.21 -2.07 16.57
C ASN A 54 3.86 -1.68 15.96
N ARG A 55 2.77 -2.36 16.36
CA ARG A 55 1.41 -2.02 15.92
C ARG A 55 0.97 -0.60 16.28
N SER A 56 1.44 -0.04 17.39
CA SER A 56 0.97 1.24 17.92
C SER A 56 1.85 2.44 17.59
N LEU A 57 3.17 2.23 17.51
CA LEU A 57 4.19 3.27 17.30
C LEU A 57 4.97 3.12 15.99
N GLY A 58 4.83 1.98 15.28
CA GLY A 58 5.58 1.66 14.07
C GLY A 58 7.05 1.33 14.33
N TRP A 59 7.75 0.85 13.30
CA TRP A 59 9.10 0.32 13.41
C TRP A 59 10.12 1.35 13.92
N GLN A 60 10.13 2.53 13.30
CA GLN A 60 11.15 3.55 13.56
C GLN A 60 11.03 4.16 14.97
N THR A 61 9.83 4.57 15.37
CA THR A 61 9.61 5.18 16.69
C THR A 61 9.53 4.12 17.78
N GLY A 62 8.82 3.01 17.53
CA GLY A 62 8.74 1.90 18.48
C GLY A 62 10.10 1.27 18.75
N GLY A 63 10.94 1.10 17.74
CA GLY A 63 12.28 0.52 17.89
C GLY A 63 13.19 1.38 18.77
N LYS A 64 13.17 2.71 18.58
CA LYS A 64 13.88 3.67 19.46
C LYS A 64 13.39 3.57 20.91
N VAL A 65 12.09 3.43 21.11
CA VAL A 65 11.49 3.32 22.45
C VAL A 65 11.90 2.00 23.11
N VAL A 66 11.79 0.86 22.41
CA VAL A 66 12.20 -0.45 22.96
C VAL A 66 13.69 -0.44 23.29
N PHE A 67 14.54 0.09 22.41
CA PHE A 67 15.97 0.22 22.68
C PHE A 67 16.25 1.07 23.93
N ALA A 68 15.59 2.22 24.06
CA ALA A 68 15.72 3.06 25.24
C ALA A 68 15.26 2.36 26.53
N VAL A 69 14.18 1.58 26.47
CA VAL A 69 13.68 0.79 27.61
C VAL A 69 14.70 -0.28 28.02
N ILE A 70 15.29 -1.00 27.06
CA ILE A 70 16.32 -2.02 27.36
C ILE A 70 17.50 -1.37 28.07
N VAL A 71 18.02 -0.27 27.54
CA VAL A 71 19.17 0.45 28.15
C VAL A 71 18.81 1.01 29.52
N ALA A 72 17.61 1.56 29.70
CA ALA A 72 17.19 2.10 30.98
C ALA A 72 17.06 0.99 32.04
N VAL A 73 16.45 -0.14 31.68
CA VAL A 73 16.26 -1.27 32.60
C VAL A 73 17.60 -1.91 32.94
N THR A 74 18.50 -2.13 31.98
CA THR A 74 19.81 -2.71 32.28
C THR A 74 20.62 -1.83 33.24
N LEU A 75 20.59 -0.50 33.07
CA LEU A 75 21.26 0.43 33.99
C LEU A 75 20.65 0.39 35.40
N ILE A 76 19.32 0.36 35.51
CA ILE A 76 18.62 0.27 36.79
C ILE A 76 18.95 -1.06 37.48
N SER A 77 18.93 -2.16 36.74
CA SER A 77 19.27 -3.49 37.25
C SER A 77 20.70 -3.56 37.75
N ILE A 78 21.68 -3.02 36.99
CA ILE A 78 23.09 -2.95 37.42
C ILE A 78 23.21 -2.18 38.74
N ALA A 79 22.56 -1.02 38.85
CA ALA A 79 22.60 -0.23 40.07
C ALA A 79 22.04 -1.04 41.27
N ILE A 80 20.89 -1.68 41.10
CA ILE A 80 20.26 -2.48 42.17
C ILE A 80 21.13 -3.67 42.57
N ILE A 81 21.74 -4.37 41.61
CA ILE A 81 22.62 -5.52 41.90
C ILE A 81 23.85 -5.07 42.71
N ILE A 82 24.42 -3.89 42.42
CA ILE A 82 25.57 -3.35 43.17
C ILE A 82 25.15 -3.00 44.61
N PHE A 83 24.02 -2.30 44.80
CA PHE A 83 23.54 -1.89 46.13
C PHE A 83 23.02 -3.06 46.99
N PHE A 84 22.46 -4.10 46.36
CA PHE A 84 21.87 -5.26 47.02
C PHE A 84 22.64 -6.56 46.71
N ASN A 85 23.97 -6.47 46.59
CA ASN A 85 24.82 -7.59 46.19
C ASN A 85 24.58 -8.86 47.03
N GLU A 86 24.35 -8.74 48.33
CA GLU A 86 24.07 -9.88 49.22
C GLU A 86 22.79 -10.67 48.86
N TYR A 87 21.80 -10.04 48.20
CA TYR A 87 20.54 -10.66 47.81
C TYR A 87 20.56 -11.22 46.38
N PHE A 88 21.34 -10.62 45.49
CA PHE A 88 21.45 -10.99 44.08
C PHE A 88 22.69 -11.83 43.76
N GLY A 89 23.56 -12.07 44.76
CA GLY A 89 24.77 -12.87 44.63
C GLY A 89 24.48 -14.34 44.36
N THR A 90 24.36 -14.73 43.09
CA THR A 90 24.29 -16.15 42.70
C THR A 90 25.70 -16.74 42.66
N PHE A 91 26.70 -15.93 42.29
CA PHE A 91 28.13 -16.25 42.28
C PHE A 91 28.91 -15.42 43.31
N GLU A 92 30.04 -15.94 43.78
CA GLU A 92 30.93 -15.24 44.75
C GLU A 92 31.53 -13.95 44.17
N LEU A 93 31.71 -13.89 42.84
CA LEU A 93 32.25 -12.73 42.13
C LEU A 93 31.12 -11.81 41.62
N LEU A 94 31.09 -10.57 42.10
CA LEU A 94 30.13 -9.53 41.67
C LEU A 94 30.13 -9.35 40.14
N SER A 95 31.28 -9.48 39.48
CA SER A 95 31.42 -9.35 38.03
C SER A 95 30.62 -10.40 37.25
N GLU A 96 30.54 -11.63 37.76
CA GLU A 96 29.81 -12.71 37.09
C GLU A 96 28.30 -12.49 37.17
N ASN A 97 27.80 -12.05 38.33
CA ASN A 97 26.40 -11.67 38.51
C ASN A 97 26.02 -10.52 37.55
N LEU A 98 26.84 -9.47 37.47
CA LEU A 98 26.58 -8.34 36.58
C LEU A 98 26.51 -8.75 35.10
N ILE A 99 27.39 -9.64 34.64
CA ILE A 99 27.37 -10.16 33.27
C ILE A 99 26.10 -10.97 33.03
N LEU A 100 25.75 -11.88 33.93
CA LEU A 100 24.60 -12.77 33.77
C LEU A 100 23.26 -12.00 33.72
N PHE A 101 23.03 -11.07 34.64
CA PHE A 101 21.81 -10.27 34.65
C PHE A 101 21.74 -9.30 33.47
N SER A 102 22.86 -8.71 33.06
CA SER A 102 22.91 -7.86 31.85
C SER A 102 22.56 -8.66 30.60
N LEU A 103 23.15 -9.85 30.44
CA LEU A 103 22.87 -10.73 29.30
C LEU A 103 21.42 -11.21 29.29
N ARG A 104 20.86 -11.52 30.46
CA ARG A 104 19.43 -11.88 30.61
C ARG A 104 18.52 -10.73 30.18
N ASN A 105 18.81 -9.51 30.59
CA ASN A 105 18.01 -8.34 30.24
C ASN A 105 18.11 -8.00 28.76
N ILE A 106 19.30 -8.12 28.16
CA ILE A 106 19.50 -7.92 26.73
C ILE A 106 18.78 -9.01 25.92
N THR A 107 18.83 -10.28 26.34
CA THR A 107 18.15 -11.38 25.62
C THR A 107 16.63 -11.25 25.67
N LEU A 108 16.04 -10.89 26.81
CA LEU A 108 14.60 -10.59 26.90
C LEU A 108 14.21 -9.33 26.12
N GLY A 109 15.06 -8.30 26.14
CA GLY A 109 14.91 -7.12 25.30
C GLY A 109 14.92 -7.45 23.80
N ALA A 110 15.84 -8.33 23.38
CA ALA A 110 15.94 -8.81 22.01
C ALA A 110 14.69 -9.59 21.57
N MET A 111 14.06 -10.36 22.48
CA MET A 111 12.76 -10.99 22.20
C MET A 111 11.66 -9.96 21.91
N GLY A 112 11.68 -8.80 22.59
CA GLY A 112 10.80 -7.68 22.26
C GLY A 112 11.06 -7.09 20.87
N ILE A 113 12.32 -6.88 20.50
CA ILE A 113 12.69 -6.44 19.14
C ILE A 113 12.28 -7.47 18.09
N PHE A 114 12.45 -8.76 18.39
CA PHE A 114 12.04 -9.84 17.51
C PHE A 114 10.51 -9.83 17.28
N GLY A 115 9.72 -9.61 18.34
CA GLY A 115 8.28 -9.42 18.23
C GLY A 115 7.88 -8.24 17.33
N MET A 116 8.62 -7.13 17.40
CA MET A 116 8.42 -6.02 16.49
C MET A 116 8.71 -6.40 15.03
N ALA A 117 9.79 -7.16 14.80
CA ALA A 117 10.27 -7.48 13.45
C ALA A 117 9.29 -8.37 12.71
N ILE A 118 8.75 -9.39 13.38
CA ILE A 118 7.75 -10.28 12.77
C ILE A 118 6.47 -9.50 12.44
N HIS A 119 6.03 -8.59 13.32
CA HIS A 119 4.86 -7.75 13.02
C HIS A 119 5.07 -6.89 11.77
N GLU A 120 6.28 -6.33 11.60
CA GLU A 120 6.60 -5.48 10.44
C GLU A 120 6.55 -6.28 9.14
N ILE A 121 7.17 -7.47 9.13
CA ILE A 121 7.19 -8.35 7.96
C ILE A 121 5.76 -8.75 7.57
N VAL A 122 4.97 -9.24 8.54
CA VAL A 122 3.60 -9.71 8.28
C VAL A 122 2.69 -8.56 7.82
N SER A 123 2.86 -7.36 8.37
CA SER A 123 2.07 -6.19 7.96
C SER A 123 2.46 -5.73 6.56
N GLY A 124 3.77 -5.69 6.27
CA GLY A 124 4.30 -5.35 4.96
C GLY A 124 3.86 -6.30 3.86
N GLU A 125 3.84 -7.62 4.11
CA GLU A 125 3.35 -8.60 3.15
C GLU A 125 1.86 -8.41 2.81
N LYS A 126 1.03 -8.13 3.83
CA LYS A 126 -0.40 -7.87 3.62
C LYS A 126 -0.63 -6.61 2.78
N GLU A 127 0.09 -5.53 3.08
CA GLU A 127 -0.01 -4.29 2.32
C GLU A 127 0.47 -4.46 0.88
N ALA A 128 1.56 -5.20 0.66
CA ALA A 128 2.08 -5.51 -0.67
C ALA A 128 1.08 -6.33 -1.50
N LEU A 129 0.40 -7.31 -0.88
CA LEU A 129 -0.61 -8.12 -1.56
C LEU A 129 -1.82 -7.28 -1.99
N ILE A 130 -2.33 -6.43 -1.09
CA ILE A 130 -3.44 -5.51 -1.40
C ILE A 130 -3.05 -4.54 -2.52
N LEU A 131 -1.84 -3.99 -2.47
CA LEU A 131 -1.37 -3.05 -3.49
C LEU A 131 -1.24 -3.73 -4.85
N ARG A 132 -0.71 -4.96 -4.89
CA ARG A 132 -0.61 -5.76 -6.12
C ARG A 132 -1.98 -6.05 -6.73
N GLU A 133 -2.98 -6.35 -5.90
CA GLU A 133 -4.34 -6.57 -6.36
C GLU A 133 -4.97 -5.28 -6.93
N LYS A 134 -4.78 -4.14 -6.28
CA LYS A 134 -5.22 -2.83 -6.79
C LYS A 134 -4.58 -2.49 -8.13
N VAL A 135 -3.28 -2.72 -8.29
CA VAL A 135 -2.57 -2.50 -9.57
C VAL A 135 -3.16 -3.37 -10.66
N LYS A 136 -3.41 -4.65 -10.39
CA LYS A 136 -4.01 -5.57 -11.37
C LYS A 136 -5.41 -5.12 -11.82
N VAL A 137 -6.24 -4.63 -10.89
CA VAL A 137 -7.56 -4.08 -11.23
C VAL A 137 -7.41 -2.82 -12.10
N LEU A 138 -6.51 -1.90 -11.74
CA LEU A 138 -6.27 -0.69 -12.53
C LEU A 138 -5.78 -1.00 -13.94
N GLU A 139 -4.87 -1.96 -14.10
CA GLU A 139 -4.39 -2.39 -15.42
C GLU A 139 -5.52 -3.00 -16.26
N ALA A 140 -6.39 -3.83 -15.67
CA ALA A 140 -7.55 -4.37 -16.36
C ALA A 140 -8.51 -3.26 -16.81
N THR A 141 -8.83 -2.32 -15.92
CA THR A 141 -9.69 -1.18 -16.26
C THR A 141 -9.06 -0.28 -17.34
N ALA A 142 -7.75 -0.08 -17.32
CA ALA A 142 -7.04 0.68 -18.34
C ALA A 142 -7.06 -0.02 -19.71
N ALA A 143 -6.91 -1.34 -19.74
CA ALA A 143 -7.00 -2.12 -20.97
C ALA A 143 -8.40 -2.07 -21.59
N ASP A 144 -9.45 -2.19 -20.75
CA ASP A 144 -10.84 -2.06 -21.20
C ASP A 144 -11.14 -0.65 -21.72
N SER A 145 -10.72 0.38 -20.99
CA SER A 145 -10.87 1.78 -21.40
C SER A 145 -10.19 2.07 -22.75
N LYS A 146 -9.00 1.48 -22.97
CA LYS A 146 -8.28 1.61 -24.25
C LYS A 146 -9.05 0.95 -25.38
N LYS A 147 -9.62 -0.24 -25.14
CA LYS A 147 -10.43 -0.95 -26.13
C LYS A 147 -11.72 -0.20 -26.47
N GLU A 148 -12.38 0.39 -25.49
CA GLU A 148 -13.55 1.25 -25.70
C GLU A 148 -13.20 2.50 -26.51
N ALA A 149 -12.07 3.15 -26.21
CA ALA A 149 -11.59 4.29 -26.97
C ALA A 149 -11.30 3.92 -28.45
N GLU A 150 -10.67 2.77 -28.70
CA GLU A 150 -10.43 2.28 -30.05
C GLU A 150 -11.73 1.99 -30.81
N LEU A 151 -12.75 1.44 -30.13
CA LEU A 151 -14.08 1.22 -30.72
C LEU A 151 -14.77 2.54 -31.07
N LEU A 152 -14.74 3.53 -30.17
CA LEU A 152 -15.30 4.86 -30.41
C LEU A 152 -14.64 5.54 -31.62
N ILE A 153 -13.32 5.44 -31.74
CA ILE A 153 -12.59 5.98 -32.90
C ILE A 153 -13.03 5.29 -34.19
N LYS A 154 -13.15 3.96 -34.19
CA LYS A 154 -13.63 3.20 -35.37
C LYS A 154 -15.07 3.57 -35.74
N GLU A 155 -15.96 3.71 -34.75
CA GLU A 155 -17.34 4.14 -35.00
C GLU A 155 -17.40 5.55 -35.58
N ALA A 156 -16.57 6.47 -35.06
CA ALA A 156 -16.46 7.82 -35.59
C ALA A 156 -15.97 7.82 -37.04
N GLN A 157 -14.97 6.98 -37.38
CA GLN A 157 -14.48 6.81 -38.74
C GLN A 157 -15.58 6.29 -39.69
N ILE A 158 -16.31 5.24 -39.28
CA ILE A 158 -17.41 4.68 -40.09
C ILE A 158 -18.51 5.73 -40.32
N LYS A 159 -18.87 6.51 -39.29
CA LYS A 159 -19.84 7.60 -39.44
C LYS A 159 -19.34 8.69 -40.38
N ALA A 160 -18.08 9.07 -40.29
CA ALA A 160 -17.49 10.07 -41.19
C ALA A 160 -17.48 9.58 -42.64
N GLU A 161 -17.07 8.33 -42.88
CA GLU A 161 -17.08 7.71 -44.21
C GLU A 161 -18.49 7.63 -44.80
N LYS A 162 -19.49 7.30 -43.97
CA LYS A 162 -20.90 7.32 -44.38
C LYS A 162 -21.35 8.72 -44.81
N ILE A 163 -21.00 9.76 -44.04
CA ILE A 163 -21.34 11.16 -44.38
C ILE A 163 -20.70 11.57 -45.71
N VAL A 164 -19.44 11.20 -45.94
CA VAL A 164 -18.73 11.48 -47.19
C VAL A 164 -19.42 10.77 -48.36
N ASN A 165 -19.71 9.48 -48.23
CA ASN A 165 -20.40 8.72 -49.28
C ASN A 165 -21.80 9.26 -49.58
N ASP A 166 -22.57 9.64 -48.56
CA ASP A 166 -23.89 10.24 -48.73
C ASP A 166 -23.79 11.60 -49.46
N ALA A 167 -22.78 12.40 -49.13
CA ALA A 167 -22.50 13.67 -49.80
C ALA A 167 -22.07 13.48 -51.27
N GLU A 168 -21.22 12.49 -51.56
CA GLU A 168 -20.80 12.15 -52.93
C GLU A 168 -21.99 11.67 -53.76
N ALA A 169 -22.85 10.81 -53.21
CA ALA A 169 -24.06 10.35 -53.88
C ALA A 169 -25.01 11.51 -54.18
N ALA A 170 -25.19 12.45 -53.23
CA ALA A 170 -25.99 13.65 -53.43
C ALA A 170 -25.39 14.55 -54.52
N ALA A 171 -24.08 14.79 -54.50
CA ALA A 171 -23.39 15.59 -55.50
C ALA A 171 -23.52 14.99 -56.91
N LYS A 172 -23.34 13.67 -57.04
CA LYS A 172 -23.51 12.96 -58.31
C LYS A 172 -24.93 13.10 -58.86
N ASN A 173 -25.94 12.98 -57.99
CA ASN A 173 -27.34 13.19 -58.38
C ASN A 173 -27.61 14.64 -58.85
N ILE A 174 -26.99 15.63 -58.21
CA ILE A 174 -27.10 17.04 -58.63
C ILE A 174 -26.45 17.25 -60.01
N ILE A 175 -25.26 16.67 -60.24
CA ILE A 175 -24.57 16.76 -61.53
C ILE A 175 -25.43 16.14 -62.64
N LEU A 176 -25.97 14.94 -62.44
CA LEU A 176 -26.83 14.27 -63.42
C LEU A 176 -28.11 15.08 -63.71
N LYS A 177 -28.73 15.67 -62.69
CA LYS A 177 -29.88 16.57 -62.88
C LYS A 177 -29.51 17.82 -63.67
N LYS A 178 -28.35 18.41 -63.39
CA LYS A 178 -27.85 19.59 -64.12
C LYS A 178 -27.62 19.25 -65.60
N GLU A 179 -26.94 18.14 -65.89
CA GLU A 179 -26.69 17.70 -67.28
C GLU A 179 -27.99 17.49 -68.05
N ARG A 180 -28.99 16.87 -67.43
CA ARG A 180 -30.32 16.70 -68.02
C ARG A 180 -31.01 18.03 -68.31
N ILE A 181 -31.00 18.96 -67.36
CA ILE A 181 -31.58 20.30 -67.53
C ILE A 181 -30.88 21.06 -68.67
N ASP A 182 -29.54 21.01 -68.74
CA ASP A 182 -28.77 21.65 -69.83
C ASP A 182 -29.14 21.08 -71.20
N GLN A 183 -29.43 19.77 -71.27
CA GLN A 183 -29.85 19.11 -72.51
C GLN A 183 -31.28 19.52 -72.91
N GLU A 184 -32.22 19.49 -71.96
CA GLU A 184 -33.60 19.97 -72.16
C GLU A 184 -33.64 21.45 -72.58
N LEU A 185 -32.77 22.30 -72.00
CA LEU A 185 -32.63 23.72 -72.39
C LEU A 185 -32.11 23.90 -73.82
N LYS A 186 -31.12 23.11 -74.24
CA LYS A 186 -30.62 23.14 -75.62
C LYS A 186 -31.70 22.75 -76.61
N GLU A 187 -32.48 21.72 -76.30
CA GLU A 187 -33.62 21.29 -77.11
C GLU A 187 -34.69 22.38 -77.19
N PHE A 188 -35.02 23.02 -76.07
CA PHE A 188 -35.97 24.14 -76.03
C PHE A 188 -35.52 25.33 -76.88
N ILE A 189 -34.26 25.76 -76.76
CA ILE A 189 -33.69 26.85 -77.57
C ILE A 189 -33.71 26.49 -79.06
N HIS A 190 -33.46 25.23 -79.41
CA HIS A 190 -33.49 24.78 -80.78
C HIS A 190 -34.91 24.85 -81.36
N ALA A 191 -35.91 24.37 -80.61
CA ALA A 191 -37.31 24.42 -81.00
C ALA A 191 -37.82 25.87 -81.14
N GLU A 192 -37.47 26.78 -80.23
CA GLU A 192 -37.77 28.21 -80.32
C GLU A 192 -37.18 28.85 -81.58
N ARG A 193 -35.90 28.58 -81.88
CA ARG A 193 -35.26 29.06 -83.11
C ARG A 193 -35.97 28.55 -84.37
N GLU A 194 -36.41 27.31 -84.36
CA GLU A 194 -37.11 26.71 -85.49
C GLU A 194 -38.51 27.34 -85.66
N LEU A 195 -39.21 27.63 -84.56
CA LEU A 195 -40.46 28.39 -84.55
C LEU A 195 -40.28 29.80 -85.12
N ILE A 196 -39.27 30.54 -84.68
CA ILE A 196 -38.97 31.89 -85.18
C ILE A 196 -38.71 31.87 -86.68
N LYS A 197 -37.90 30.92 -87.18
CA LYS A 197 -37.66 30.76 -88.62
C LYS A 197 -38.96 30.53 -89.40
N ARG A 198 -39.85 29.65 -88.90
CA ARG A 198 -41.15 29.42 -89.55
C ARG A 198 -42.03 30.67 -89.59
N TYR A 199 -41.97 31.52 -88.57
CA TYR A 199 -42.68 32.80 -88.56
C TYR A 199 -42.04 33.85 -89.49
N GLU A 200 -40.72 33.82 -89.69
CA GLU A 200 -40.03 34.69 -90.66
C GLU A 200 -40.30 34.27 -92.12
N ASP A 201 -40.41 32.97 -92.41
CA ASP A 201 -40.73 32.43 -93.74
C ASP A 201 -42.19 32.68 -94.18
N LEU A 202 -43.07 33.04 -93.24
CA LEU A 202 -44.49 33.36 -93.47
C LEU A 202 -44.75 34.85 -93.80
N LYS A 203 -43.67 35.64 -93.93
CA LYS A 203 -43.68 37.07 -94.21
C LYS A 203 -43.29 37.37 -95.65
#